data_AF-A0AAW7JZE4-F1
#
_entry.id   AF-A0AAW7JZE4-F1
#
_cell.length_a   1.000
_cell.length_b   1.000
_cell.length_c   1.000
_cell.angle_alpha   90.00
_cell.angle_beta   90.00
_cell.angle_gamma   90.00
#
_symmetry.space_group_name_H-M   'P 1'
#
loop_
_entity.id
_entity.type
_entity.pdbx_description
1 polymer ?
#
loop_
_entity_poly.entity_id
_entity_poly.type
_entity_poly.pdbx_seq_one_letter_code
_entity_poly.pdbx_strand_id
1 'polypeptide(L)'
;MKGRFTILTLMMAMFIMLSCDNNDSFDDGRLSESQVPKAVLAEFDEKYPDATNVTWAKKYNSYAVASFTTNGQKAAAKDHTAWFEWGTGKWNMTEIEMPYAMIPDAVKTAFEASDYSKSPWVTDDEVDYLQRPGNAEALYVIQVEKKESGVETEMDLYYTADGILVKEIADVEKDNDYHDYLPQTPSDAISAWLTQNYPGARMVDIEREHNSTEIEFVYGGLKYEAVFDSSGQWVYTKTDLGRNYARLVPEVVLSALTGKYTTGEWRVDDAEEFLSATNHYYCFELERIRSAWDDETDVYISADGTFIDRPQNPDISGGEGGKVPVAEDLLTFIEQKYNGAVVIGKEYDDGLLEIKIKHDGLIKEVKFNGRSEWVETEYDLYSYDALPQAVRATLEADKDFRKVNMEMEVKEKPSDTIYTIEIETARMEVQYVINAAGTLLHKEYDD
;
A
#
# COMPACT_ATOMS: atom_id res chain seq x y z
N MET A 1 -5.51 5.27 23.09
CA MET A 1 -4.82 5.87 21.94
C MET A 1 -4.46 4.73 21.02
N LYS A 2 -5.43 4.33 20.20
CA LYS A 2 -5.14 3.63 18.96
C LYS A 2 -5.31 4.76 17.94
N GLY A 3 -4.23 5.44 17.60
CA GLY A 3 -4.25 6.28 16.40
C GLY A 3 -4.20 5.31 15.24
N ARG A 4 -5.12 5.43 14.30
CA ARG A 4 -4.98 4.79 13.00
C ARG A 4 -4.09 5.73 12.21
N PHE A 5 -2.79 5.45 12.19
CA PHE A 5 -1.87 6.20 11.35
C PHE A 5 -2.13 5.75 9.92
N THR A 6 -2.87 6.54 9.15
CA THR A 6 -2.96 6.36 7.71
C THR A 6 -1.59 6.75 7.14
N ILE A 7 -0.77 5.74 6.84
CA ILE A 7 0.37 5.97 5.97
C ILE A 7 -0.19 5.86 4.57
N LEU A 8 -0.42 7.00 3.93
CA LEU A 8 -0.79 7.11 2.52
C LEU A 8 0.32 6.48 1.67
N THR A 9 0.27 5.16 1.57
CA THR A 9 1.31 4.38 0.94
C THR A 9 1.07 4.48 -0.56
N LEU A 10 1.92 5.27 -1.21
CA LEU A 10 2.09 5.29 -2.66
C LEU A 10 2.17 3.88 -3.25
N MET A 11 1.07 3.37 -3.78
CA MET A 11 1.08 2.07 -4.41
C MET A 11 -0.16 1.85 -5.26
N MET A 12 0.05 1.34 -6.46
CA MET A 12 -0.94 0.60 -7.22
C MET A 12 -0.67 -0.91 -7.05
N ALA A 13 -1.49 -1.78 -7.66
CA ALA A 13 -1.41 -3.23 -7.45
C ALA A 13 -0.86 -3.91 -8.70
N MET A 14 0.14 -4.76 -8.53
CA MET A 14 0.59 -5.71 -9.55
C MET A 14 -0.49 -6.74 -9.90
N PHE A 15 -0.90 -6.76 -11.18
CA PHE A 15 -1.52 -7.93 -11.82
C PHE A 15 -1.00 -8.08 -13.24
N ILE A 16 -0.20 -9.11 -13.49
CA ILE A 16 0.21 -9.46 -14.85
C ILE A 16 -0.83 -10.41 -15.45
N MET A 17 -1.77 -9.86 -16.22
CA MET A 17 -2.64 -10.64 -17.10
C MET A 17 -1.84 -11.15 -18.31
N LEU A 18 -1.16 -12.30 -18.16
CA LEU A 18 -0.83 -13.15 -19.30
C LEU A 18 -2.01 -14.09 -19.56
N SER A 19 -2.77 -13.75 -20.61
CA SER A 19 -3.74 -14.63 -21.27
C SER A 19 -3.18 -16.05 -21.48
N CYS A 20 -3.63 -17.05 -20.71
CA CYS A 20 -4.39 -18.23 -21.17
C CYS A 20 -4.39 -19.38 -20.14
N ASP A 21 -5.62 -19.86 -19.88
CA ASP A 21 -6.04 -21.15 -19.32
C ASP A 21 -5.77 -21.47 -17.84
N ASN A 22 -6.90 -21.59 -17.12
CA ASN A 22 -7.06 -22.11 -15.77
C ASN A 22 -6.40 -23.50 -15.60
N ASN A 23 -5.26 -23.55 -14.93
CA ASN A 23 -4.79 -24.73 -14.20
C ASN A 23 -3.74 -24.31 -13.16
N ASP A 24 -4.19 -24.00 -11.95
CA ASP A 24 -3.40 -23.41 -10.86
C ASP A 24 -2.42 -24.43 -10.23
N SER A 25 -1.32 -24.69 -10.93
CA SER A 25 -0.01 -24.94 -10.31
C SER A 25 1.07 -24.37 -11.20
N PHE A 26 1.56 -23.16 -10.91
CA PHE A 26 2.64 -22.49 -11.67
C PHE A 26 4.05 -23.05 -11.38
N ASP A 27 4.13 -24.19 -10.68
CA ASP A 27 5.33 -25.01 -10.53
C ASP A 27 5.29 -26.16 -11.54
N ASP A 28 6.20 -26.16 -12.52
CA ASP A 28 6.41 -27.31 -13.41
C ASP A 28 7.05 -28.50 -12.64
N GLY A 29 7.32 -28.30 -11.34
CA GLY A 29 7.73 -29.30 -10.38
C GLY A 29 9.24 -29.31 -10.14
N ARG A 30 9.62 -30.08 -9.11
CA ARG A 30 11.01 -30.35 -8.74
C ARG A 30 11.81 -30.92 -9.92
N LEU A 31 12.96 -30.32 -10.18
CA LEU A 31 13.91 -30.73 -11.21
C LEU A 31 15.03 -31.59 -10.61
N SER A 32 15.52 -32.54 -11.42
CA SER A 32 16.88 -33.04 -11.23
C SER A 32 17.89 -32.06 -11.83
N GLU A 33 19.09 -32.00 -11.25
CA GLU A 33 20.18 -31.13 -11.73
C GLU A 33 20.47 -31.31 -13.24
N SER A 34 20.35 -32.54 -13.75
CA SER A 34 20.55 -32.83 -15.18
C SER A 34 19.55 -32.17 -16.13
N GLN A 35 18.41 -31.71 -15.61
CA GLN A 35 17.37 -31.00 -16.37
C GLN A 35 17.57 -29.49 -16.34
N VAL A 36 18.41 -28.98 -15.43
CA VAL A 36 18.70 -27.55 -15.31
C VAL A 36 19.60 -27.13 -16.47
N PRO A 37 19.31 -26.00 -17.16
CA PRO A 37 20.16 -25.49 -18.23
C PRO A 37 21.61 -25.29 -17.77
N LYS A 38 22.58 -25.67 -18.60
CA LYS A 38 24.01 -25.55 -18.26
C LYS A 38 24.45 -24.13 -17.93
N ALA A 39 23.84 -23.13 -18.56
CA ALA A 39 24.13 -21.73 -18.27
C ALA A 39 23.67 -21.33 -16.86
N VAL A 40 22.49 -21.82 -16.43
CA VAL A 40 21.99 -21.62 -15.06
C VAL A 40 22.93 -22.28 -14.05
N LEU A 41 23.34 -23.54 -14.28
CA LEU A 41 24.26 -24.23 -13.37
C LEU A 41 25.60 -23.50 -13.25
N ALA A 42 26.15 -23.02 -14.38
CA ALA A 42 27.40 -22.27 -14.37
C ALA A 42 27.30 -20.94 -13.60
N GLU A 43 26.22 -20.17 -13.82
CA GLU A 43 25.98 -18.92 -13.09
C GLU A 43 25.78 -19.19 -11.59
N PHE A 44 25.02 -20.24 -11.24
CA PHE A 44 24.79 -20.64 -9.85
C PHE A 44 26.10 -21.03 -9.15
N ASP A 45 26.92 -21.88 -9.76
CA ASP A 45 28.19 -22.33 -9.18
C ASP A 45 29.19 -21.17 -9.04
N GLU A 46 29.19 -20.21 -9.96
CA GLU A 46 30.02 -19.01 -9.88
C GLU A 46 29.56 -18.09 -8.73
N LYS A 47 28.26 -17.89 -8.59
CA LYS A 47 27.68 -16.98 -7.59
C LYS A 47 27.65 -17.58 -6.18
N TYR A 48 27.45 -18.89 -6.06
CA TYR A 48 27.30 -19.61 -4.79
C TYR A 48 28.24 -20.83 -4.69
N PRO A 49 29.57 -20.63 -4.70
CA PRO A 49 30.54 -21.73 -4.71
C PRO A 49 30.49 -22.61 -3.44
N ASP A 50 29.93 -22.10 -2.35
CA ASP A 50 29.80 -22.80 -1.07
C ASP A 50 28.37 -23.32 -0.80
N ALA A 51 27.50 -23.32 -1.82
CA ALA A 51 26.13 -23.80 -1.69
C ALA A 51 26.09 -25.30 -1.37
N THR A 52 25.21 -25.67 -0.44
CA THR A 52 24.91 -27.06 -0.09
C THR A 52 23.41 -27.28 -0.07
N ASN A 53 22.99 -28.56 -0.07
CA ASN A 53 21.58 -28.95 -0.05
C ASN A 53 20.74 -28.34 -1.20
N VAL A 54 21.35 -28.16 -2.36
CA VAL A 54 20.71 -27.51 -3.51
C VAL A 54 19.56 -28.36 -4.04
N THR A 55 18.40 -27.76 -4.17
CA THR A 55 17.24 -28.31 -4.87
C THR A 55 16.79 -27.33 -5.94
N TRP A 56 16.20 -27.86 -7.01
CA TRP A 56 15.82 -27.07 -8.18
C TRP A 56 14.34 -27.25 -8.49
N ALA A 57 13.70 -26.18 -8.93
CA ALA A 57 12.34 -26.17 -9.48
C ALA A 57 12.29 -25.31 -10.75
N LYS A 58 11.31 -25.56 -11.62
CA LYS A 58 11.01 -24.68 -12.75
C LYS A 58 9.71 -23.95 -12.44
N LYS A 59 9.79 -22.63 -12.30
CA LYS A 59 8.65 -21.77 -11.95
C LYS A 59 8.30 -20.82 -13.08
N TYR A 60 7.00 -20.55 -13.26
CA TYR A 60 6.45 -19.59 -14.24
C TYR A 60 6.93 -19.80 -15.69
N ASN A 61 7.28 -21.04 -16.05
CA ASN A 61 7.85 -21.42 -17.35
C ASN A 61 9.12 -20.69 -17.81
N SER A 62 9.63 -19.74 -17.01
CA SER A 62 10.65 -18.77 -17.43
C SER A 62 11.86 -18.77 -16.50
N TYR A 63 11.76 -19.43 -15.34
CA TYR A 63 12.80 -19.42 -14.32
C TYR A 63 13.19 -20.82 -13.86
N ALA A 64 14.49 -21.01 -13.67
CA ALA A 64 15.04 -22.06 -12.84
C ALA A 64 15.29 -21.47 -11.44
N VAL A 65 14.74 -22.11 -10.42
CA VAL A 65 14.80 -21.63 -9.04
C VAL A 65 15.59 -22.62 -8.20
N ALA A 66 16.64 -22.15 -7.55
CA ALA A 66 17.48 -22.94 -6.66
C ALA A 66 17.17 -22.61 -5.20
N SER A 67 16.78 -23.60 -4.41
CA SER A 67 16.70 -23.50 -2.95
C SER A 67 17.90 -24.23 -2.34
N PHE A 68 18.68 -23.53 -1.51
CA PHE A 68 19.96 -24.04 -0.99
C PHE A 68 20.35 -23.37 0.33
N THR A 69 21.37 -23.91 1.00
CA THR A 69 21.97 -23.31 2.19
C THR A 69 23.43 -22.92 1.96
N THR A 70 23.92 -21.91 2.68
CA THR A 70 25.34 -21.54 2.69
C THR A 70 25.96 -21.68 4.09
N ASN A 71 27.24 -22.07 4.16
CA ASN A 71 27.96 -22.33 5.43
C ASN A 71 28.64 -21.06 6.01
N GLY A 72 28.05 -19.88 5.82
CA GLY A 72 28.65 -18.59 6.22
C GLY A 72 29.01 -18.50 7.71
N GLN A 73 30.22 -18.00 8.01
CA GLN A 73 30.76 -17.89 9.38
C GLN A 73 30.10 -16.78 10.21
N LYS A 74 28.93 -17.06 10.78
CA LYS A 74 28.35 -16.60 12.06
C LYS A 74 26.83 -16.51 11.92
N ALA A 75 26.15 -17.41 12.65
CA ALA A 75 24.70 -17.55 12.83
C ALA A 75 23.94 -18.25 11.69
N ALA A 76 23.50 -19.48 11.98
CA ALA A 76 22.57 -20.35 11.24
C ALA A 76 22.90 -20.65 9.75
N ALA A 77 22.54 -21.84 9.28
CA ALA A 77 22.38 -22.02 7.85
C ALA A 77 21.26 -21.05 7.42
N LYS A 78 21.55 -20.19 6.45
CA LYS A 78 20.52 -19.35 5.85
C LYS A 78 19.93 -20.12 4.68
N ASP A 79 18.61 -20.18 4.63
CA ASP A 79 17.92 -20.68 3.45
C ASP A 79 17.93 -19.55 2.40
N HIS A 80 18.19 -19.96 1.17
CA HIS A 80 18.32 -19.08 0.03
C HIS A 80 17.44 -19.61 -1.09
N THR A 81 16.71 -18.71 -1.74
CA THR A 81 15.97 -19.01 -2.98
C THR A 81 16.47 -18.09 -4.08
N ALA A 82 17.21 -18.65 -5.05
CA ALA A 82 17.81 -17.90 -6.16
C ALA A 82 17.10 -18.17 -7.49
N TRP A 83 16.79 -17.08 -8.20
CA TRP A 83 16.05 -17.07 -9.46
C TRP A 83 16.98 -16.81 -10.64
N PHE A 84 16.96 -17.72 -11.62
CA PHE A 84 17.74 -17.63 -12.85
C PHE A 84 16.83 -17.72 -14.07
N GLU A 85 17.04 -16.85 -15.05
CA GLU A 85 16.32 -16.92 -16.32
C GLU A 85 16.63 -18.24 -17.05
N TRP A 86 15.59 -18.99 -17.38
CA TRP A 86 15.71 -20.34 -17.94
C TRP A 86 16.50 -20.37 -19.26
N GLY A 87 16.31 -19.36 -20.12
CA GLY A 87 16.93 -19.31 -21.45
C GLY A 87 18.39 -18.90 -21.44
N THR A 88 18.79 -18.01 -20.53
CA THR A 88 20.11 -17.35 -20.56
C THR A 88 21.02 -17.76 -19.40
N GLY A 89 20.45 -18.25 -18.30
CA GLY A 89 21.16 -18.45 -17.03
C GLY A 89 21.35 -17.18 -16.21
N LYS A 90 20.90 -16.01 -16.68
CA LYS A 90 21.08 -14.73 -15.98
C LYS A 90 20.43 -14.78 -14.60
N TRP A 91 21.19 -14.47 -13.57
CA TRP A 91 20.67 -14.27 -12.21
C TRP A 91 19.79 -13.01 -12.12
N ASN A 92 18.64 -13.15 -11.48
CA ASN A 92 17.64 -12.08 -11.33
C ASN A 92 17.37 -11.71 -9.88
N MET A 93 17.29 -12.66 -8.96
CA MET A 93 17.02 -12.35 -7.56
C MET A 93 17.52 -13.46 -6.66
N THR A 94 17.87 -13.10 -5.42
CA THR A 94 18.00 -14.08 -4.35
C THR A 94 17.35 -13.57 -3.09
N GLU A 95 16.35 -14.30 -2.64
CA GLU A 95 15.79 -14.21 -1.30
C GLU A 95 16.76 -14.87 -0.32
N ILE A 96 16.98 -14.21 0.81
CA ILE A 96 17.86 -14.68 1.87
C ILE A 96 17.13 -14.50 3.20
N GLU A 97 16.78 -15.60 3.85
CA GLU A 97 16.29 -15.56 5.23
C GLU A 97 17.44 -15.10 6.14
N MET A 98 17.19 -14.05 6.93
CA MET A 98 18.19 -13.54 7.86
C MET A 98 17.61 -13.15 9.20
N PRO A 99 18.33 -13.38 10.31
CA PRO A 99 17.87 -12.93 11.62
C PRO A 99 17.69 -11.41 11.63
N TYR A 100 16.61 -10.92 12.23
CA TYR A 100 16.31 -9.49 12.40
C TYR A 100 17.51 -8.72 12.96
N ALA A 101 18.26 -9.33 13.88
CA ALA A 101 19.47 -8.73 14.47
C ALA A 101 20.57 -8.37 13.45
N MET A 102 20.56 -8.95 12.25
CA MET A 102 21.57 -8.77 11.22
C MET A 102 21.18 -7.75 10.13
N ILE A 103 19.97 -7.21 10.15
CA ILE A 103 19.53 -6.22 9.15
C ILE A 103 20.21 -4.85 9.42
N PRO A 104 20.27 -3.95 8.41
CA PRO A 104 20.91 -2.64 8.56
C PRO A 104 20.31 -1.80 9.69
N ASP A 105 21.16 -1.02 10.38
CA ASP A 105 20.71 -0.17 11.50
C ASP A 105 19.70 0.89 11.08
N ALA A 106 19.77 1.38 9.82
CA ALA A 106 18.80 2.32 9.28
C ALA A 106 17.40 1.71 9.17
N VAL A 107 17.31 0.46 8.72
CA VAL A 107 16.04 -0.30 8.63
C VAL A 107 15.45 -0.51 10.03
N LYS A 108 16.27 -0.97 11.00
CA LYS A 108 15.80 -1.12 12.39
C LYS A 108 15.29 0.19 12.97
N THR A 109 16.04 1.27 12.76
CA THR A 109 15.67 2.60 13.28
C THR A 109 14.35 3.07 12.69
N ALA A 110 14.13 2.87 11.38
CA ALA A 110 12.88 3.23 10.71
C ALA A 110 11.71 2.39 11.22
N PHE A 111 11.88 1.06 11.27
CA PHE A 111 10.87 0.14 11.80
C PHE A 111 10.52 0.45 13.26
N GLU A 112 11.50 0.61 14.15
CA GLU A 112 11.28 0.93 15.57
C GLU A 112 10.59 2.30 15.80
N ALA A 113 10.59 3.18 14.78
CA ALA A 113 9.91 4.46 14.81
C ALA A 113 8.49 4.42 14.21
N SER A 114 8.08 3.29 13.64
CA SER A 114 6.75 3.03 13.07
C SER A 114 5.75 2.58 14.14
N ASP A 115 4.47 2.50 13.78
CA ASP A 115 3.44 1.91 14.65
C ASP A 115 3.46 0.38 14.64
N TYR A 116 4.02 -0.23 13.60
CA TYR A 116 4.20 -1.68 13.48
C TYR A 116 5.20 -2.27 14.49
N SER A 117 6.06 -1.45 15.09
CA SER A 117 6.93 -1.91 16.19
C SER A 117 6.27 -1.83 17.56
N LYS A 118 5.04 -1.32 17.65
CA LYS A 118 4.32 -1.09 18.91
C LYS A 118 3.23 -2.14 19.10
N SER A 119 2.93 -2.45 20.36
CA SER A 119 1.79 -3.32 20.71
C SER A 119 0.49 -2.76 20.11
N PRO A 120 -0.37 -3.59 19.47
CA PRO A 120 -0.42 -5.06 19.59
C PRO A 120 0.39 -5.86 18.55
N TRP A 121 1.16 -5.20 17.69
CA TRP A 121 1.98 -5.89 16.68
C TRP A 121 3.12 -6.67 17.33
N VAL A 122 3.43 -7.82 16.74
CA VAL A 122 4.52 -8.71 17.08
C VAL A 122 5.35 -8.96 15.83
N THR A 123 6.63 -8.64 15.90
CA THR A 123 7.58 -8.84 14.79
C THR A 123 8.12 -10.27 14.80
N ASP A 124 8.27 -10.84 13.62
CA ASP A 124 9.01 -12.10 13.47
C ASP A 124 10.52 -11.91 13.77
N ASP A 125 11.21 -12.98 14.15
CA ASP A 125 12.66 -12.95 14.41
C ASP A 125 13.53 -13.15 13.15
N GLU A 126 12.88 -13.50 12.04
CA GLU A 126 13.44 -13.61 10.69
C GLU A 126 12.96 -12.47 9.79
N VAL A 127 13.79 -12.11 8.80
CA VAL A 127 13.56 -11.07 7.81
C VAL A 127 14.00 -11.61 6.46
N ASP A 128 13.20 -11.41 5.43
CA ASP A 128 13.58 -11.77 4.08
C ASP A 128 14.35 -10.63 3.41
N TYR A 129 15.54 -10.94 2.91
CA TYR A 129 16.33 -10.00 2.14
C TYR A 129 16.31 -10.36 0.65
N LEU A 130 15.68 -9.51 -0.15
CA LEU A 130 15.58 -9.63 -1.60
C LEU A 130 16.79 -8.95 -2.25
N GLN A 131 17.82 -9.75 -2.53
CA GLN A 131 18.99 -9.28 -3.29
C GLN A 131 18.67 -9.21 -4.80
N ARG A 132 18.85 -8.04 -5.41
CA ARG A 132 18.53 -7.80 -6.83
C ARG A 132 19.72 -7.17 -7.61
N PRO A 133 19.82 -7.36 -8.94
CA PRO A 133 20.90 -6.85 -9.78
C PRO A 133 20.73 -5.38 -10.18
N GLY A 134 21.85 -4.73 -10.50
CA GLY A 134 21.87 -3.45 -11.20
C GLY A 134 21.26 -2.33 -10.37
N ASN A 135 20.28 -1.63 -10.95
CA ASN A 135 19.55 -0.55 -10.29
C ASN A 135 18.20 -1.01 -9.70
N ALA A 136 17.91 -2.31 -9.68
CA ALA A 136 16.78 -2.83 -8.90
C ALA A 136 17.14 -2.80 -7.41
N GLU A 137 16.25 -2.25 -6.60
CA GLU A 137 16.51 -1.91 -5.21
C GLU A 137 16.54 -3.15 -4.32
N ALA A 138 17.54 -3.36 -3.49
CA ALA A 138 17.48 -4.48 -2.55
C ALA A 138 16.47 -4.16 -1.43
N LEU A 139 15.63 -5.14 -1.06
CA LEU A 139 14.55 -4.96 -0.09
C LEU A 139 14.74 -5.86 1.14
N TYR A 140 14.35 -5.36 2.31
CA TYR A 140 14.26 -6.08 3.58
C TYR A 140 12.79 -6.15 3.97
N VAL A 141 12.23 -7.36 4.04
CA VAL A 141 10.80 -7.58 4.33
C VAL A 141 10.66 -7.98 5.79
N ILE A 142 10.08 -7.09 6.59
CA ILE A 142 9.81 -7.33 8.00
C ILE A 142 8.34 -7.71 8.12
N GLN A 143 8.09 -8.96 8.52
CA GLN A 143 6.75 -9.42 8.83
C GLN A 143 6.36 -9.03 10.25
N VAL A 144 5.15 -8.50 10.41
CA VAL A 144 4.52 -8.29 11.71
C VAL A 144 3.13 -8.89 11.72
N GLU A 145 2.75 -9.46 12.85
CA GLU A 145 1.40 -9.99 13.06
C GLU A 145 0.74 -9.33 14.26
N LYS A 146 -0.58 -9.18 14.20
CA LYS A 146 -1.39 -8.87 15.37
C LYS A 146 -2.64 -9.72 15.42
N LYS A 147 -3.14 -9.91 16.64
CA LYS A 147 -4.44 -10.54 16.87
C LYS A 147 -5.35 -9.64 17.68
N GLU A 148 -6.34 -9.06 17.02
CA GLU A 148 -7.32 -8.18 17.64
C GLU A 148 -8.74 -8.68 17.41
N SER A 149 -9.54 -8.75 18.48
CA SER A 149 -10.96 -9.16 18.40
C SER A 149 -11.20 -10.51 17.71
N GLY A 150 -10.22 -11.41 17.75
CA GLY A 150 -10.30 -12.73 17.11
C GLY A 150 -9.90 -12.75 15.64
N VAL A 151 -9.55 -11.60 15.06
CA VAL A 151 -9.00 -11.46 13.71
C VAL A 151 -7.47 -11.42 13.82
N GLU A 152 -6.82 -12.22 12.99
CA GLU A 152 -5.37 -12.24 12.82
C GLU A 152 -5.07 -11.43 11.57
N THR A 153 -4.13 -10.49 11.68
CA THR A 153 -3.70 -9.62 10.59
C THR A 153 -2.19 -9.71 10.52
N GLU A 154 -1.69 -10.02 9.34
CA GLU A 154 -0.27 -10.10 9.02
C GLU A 154 0.08 -8.96 8.07
N MET A 155 1.24 -8.34 8.25
CA MET A 155 1.74 -7.28 7.37
C MET A 155 3.18 -7.57 6.98
N ASP A 156 3.46 -7.44 5.69
CA ASP A 156 4.83 -7.41 5.16
C ASP A 156 5.25 -5.96 4.90
N LEU A 157 6.33 -5.53 5.55
CA LEU A 157 6.87 -4.18 5.44
C LEU A 157 8.21 -4.22 4.71
N TYR A 158 8.26 -3.64 3.51
CA TYR A 158 9.43 -3.66 2.64
C TYR A 158 10.25 -2.39 2.83
N TYR A 159 11.46 -2.54 3.32
CA TYR A 159 12.39 -1.44 3.52
C TYR A 159 13.57 -1.51 2.54
N THR A 160 14.01 -0.35 2.07
CA THR A 160 15.34 -0.21 1.47
C THR A 160 16.43 -0.32 2.53
N ALA A 161 17.68 -0.58 2.12
CA ALA A 161 18.83 -0.58 3.04
C ALA A 161 19.02 0.74 3.82
N ASP A 162 18.51 1.85 3.28
CA ASP A 162 18.57 3.19 3.87
C ASP A 162 17.43 3.45 4.89
N GLY A 163 16.55 2.46 5.13
CA GLY A 163 15.43 2.58 6.05
C GLY A 163 14.22 3.34 5.50
N ILE A 164 14.12 3.48 4.17
CA ILE A 164 12.91 4.01 3.52
C ILE A 164 11.91 2.86 3.42
N LEU A 165 10.74 3.00 4.05
CA LEU A 165 9.61 2.10 3.87
C LEU A 165 9.06 2.33 2.46
N VAL A 166 9.11 1.28 1.64
CA VAL A 166 8.69 1.38 0.25
C VAL A 166 7.43 0.62 -0.06
N LYS A 167 7.03 -0.41 0.69
CA LYS A 167 5.82 -1.20 0.45
C LYS A 167 5.28 -1.79 1.74
N GLU A 168 3.96 -1.87 1.83
CA GLU A 168 3.22 -2.45 2.95
C GLU A 168 2.11 -3.32 2.37
N ILE A 169 2.02 -4.59 2.78
CA ILE A 169 1.02 -5.51 2.23
C ILE A 169 0.38 -6.29 3.36
N ALA A 170 -0.95 -6.26 3.44
CA ALA A 170 -1.72 -7.01 4.43
C ALA A 170 -2.07 -8.42 3.94
N ASP A 171 -2.02 -9.40 4.85
CA ASP A 171 -2.44 -10.79 4.68
C ASP A 171 -1.83 -11.48 3.44
N VAL A 172 -0.52 -11.32 3.27
CA VAL A 172 0.24 -11.97 2.19
C VAL A 172 0.08 -13.49 2.24
N GLU A 173 0.14 -14.15 1.09
CA GLU A 173 0.10 -15.62 1.04
C GLU A 173 1.34 -16.21 1.74
N LYS A 174 1.13 -17.22 2.59
CA LYS A 174 2.19 -17.86 3.39
C LYS A 174 3.34 -18.48 2.58
N ASP A 175 3.13 -18.72 1.28
CA ASP A 175 4.12 -19.28 0.37
C ASP A 175 4.53 -18.26 -0.71
N ASN A 176 4.44 -16.95 -0.42
CA ASN A 176 4.87 -15.89 -1.33
C ASN A 176 6.37 -16.05 -1.66
N ASP A 177 6.67 -16.32 -2.91
CA ASP A 177 8.04 -16.54 -3.38
C ASP A 177 8.68 -15.29 -4.00
N TYR A 178 8.06 -14.13 -3.75
CA TYR A 178 8.48 -12.79 -4.17
C TYR A 178 8.71 -12.64 -5.67
N HIS A 179 8.13 -13.51 -6.50
CA HIS A 179 8.34 -13.49 -7.95
C HIS A 179 7.95 -12.15 -8.61
N ASP A 180 6.99 -11.44 -8.03
CA ASP A 180 6.57 -10.10 -8.43
C ASP A 180 7.72 -9.09 -8.40
N TYR A 181 8.65 -9.24 -7.46
CA TYR A 181 9.82 -8.37 -7.29
C TYR A 181 11.01 -8.75 -8.17
N LEU A 182 10.88 -9.78 -9.02
CA LEU A 182 11.89 -10.10 -10.01
C LEU A 182 12.16 -8.87 -10.89
N PRO A 183 13.44 -8.53 -11.16
CA PRO A 183 13.77 -7.32 -11.90
C PRO A 183 13.08 -7.25 -13.25
N GLN A 184 12.23 -6.25 -13.39
CA GLN A 184 11.58 -5.91 -14.64
C GLN A 184 12.36 -4.80 -15.35
N THR A 185 12.36 -4.80 -16.69
CA THR A 185 13.00 -3.74 -17.48
C THR A 185 11.90 -2.81 -18.02
N PRO A 186 11.90 -1.50 -17.70
CA PRO A 186 10.98 -0.54 -18.32
C PRO A 186 11.17 -0.47 -19.84
N SER A 187 10.25 0.17 -20.56
CA SER A 187 10.49 0.48 -21.97
C SER A 187 11.65 1.48 -22.11
N ASP A 188 12.34 1.49 -23.26
CA ASP A 188 13.45 2.41 -23.52
C ASP A 188 13.06 3.89 -23.29
N ALA A 189 11.82 4.26 -23.60
CA ALA A 189 11.30 5.62 -23.39
C ALA A 189 11.19 5.96 -21.90
N ILE A 190 10.64 5.05 -21.08
CA ILE A 190 10.52 5.22 -19.63
C ILE A 190 11.92 5.22 -18.98
N SER A 191 12.81 4.31 -19.39
CA SER A 191 14.19 4.28 -18.90
C SER A 191 14.96 5.57 -19.22
N ALA A 192 14.76 6.13 -20.42
CA ALA A 192 15.35 7.42 -20.78
C ALA A 192 14.79 8.57 -19.94
N TRP A 193 13.47 8.59 -19.70
CA TRP A 193 12.84 9.58 -18.84
C TRP A 193 13.35 9.51 -17.40
N LEU A 194 13.45 8.31 -16.82
CA LEU A 194 14.00 8.12 -15.47
C LEU A 194 15.44 8.59 -15.40
N THR A 195 16.28 8.24 -16.38
CA THR A 195 17.68 8.69 -16.42
C THR A 195 17.80 10.21 -16.52
N GLN A 196 16.89 10.86 -17.25
CA GLN A 196 16.88 12.31 -17.42
C GLN A 196 16.41 13.06 -16.18
N ASN A 197 15.32 12.61 -15.55
CA ASN A 197 14.65 13.33 -14.46
C ASN A 197 15.14 12.90 -13.07
N TYR A 198 15.52 11.63 -12.93
CA TYR A 198 15.97 11.00 -11.68
C TYR A 198 17.26 10.21 -11.88
N PRO A 199 18.38 10.88 -12.23
CA PRO A 199 19.64 10.21 -12.54
C PRO A 199 20.18 9.44 -11.33
N GLY A 200 20.14 8.11 -11.39
CA GLY A 200 20.53 7.23 -10.28
C GLY A 200 19.36 6.74 -9.43
N ALA A 201 18.12 6.90 -9.90
CA ALA A 201 16.96 6.23 -9.32
C ALA A 201 17.19 4.72 -9.21
N ARG A 202 16.79 4.17 -8.06
CA ARG A 202 16.81 2.72 -7.82
C ARG A 202 15.37 2.22 -7.86
N MET A 203 15.12 1.27 -8.75
CA MET A 203 13.80 0.76 -9.09
C MET A 203 13.32 -0.17 -7.98
N VAL A 204 12.18 0.15 -7.37
CA VAL A 204 11.53 -0.71 -6.38
C VAL A 204 10.66 -1.72 -7.10
N ASP A 205 9.76 -1.22 -7.95
CA ASP A 205 8.77 -2.03 -8.65
C ASP A 205 8.41 -1.42 -10.02
N ILE A 206 7.86 -2.24 -10.90
CA ILE A 206 7.22 -1.81 -12.15
C ILE A 206 5.90 -2.53 -12.27
N GLU A 207 4.84 -1.75 -12.31
CA GLU A 207 3.50 -2.27 -12.55
C GLU A 207 3.04 -1.92 -13.95
N ARG A 208 2.56 -2.93 -14.68
CA ARG A 208 2.04 -2.78 -16.03
C ARG A 208 0.58 -3.15 -16.03
N GLU A 209 -0.26 -2.16 -16.29
CA GLU A 209 -1.67 -2.36 -16.49
C GLU A 209 -2.04 -2.13 -17.96
N HIS A 210 -3.29 -2.42 -18.35
CA HIS A 210 -3.69 -2.40 -19.76
C HIS A 210 -3.49 -1.04 -20.46
N ASN A 211 -3.48 0.07 -19.72
CA ASN A 211 -3.38 1.43 -20.25
C ASN A 211 -2.30 2.31 -19.60
N SER A 212 -1.53 1.76 -18.64
CA SER A 212 -0.51 2.51 -17.91
C SER A 212 0.69 1.65 -17.54
N THR A 213 1.79 2.32 -17.24
CA THR A 213 2.92 1.72 -16.54
C THR A 213 3.24 2.61 -15.35
N GLU A 214 3.21 2.05 -14.16
CA GLU A 214 3.66 2.71 -12.94
C GLU A 214 5.07 2.24 -12.62
N ILE A 215 5.88 3.18 -12.16
CA ILE A 215 7.25 2.93 -11.74
C ILE A 215 7.41 3.44 -10.31
N GLU A 216 7.64 2.52 -9.39
CA GLU A 216 8.09 2.85 -8.04
C GLU A 216 9.61 2.87 -7.99
N PHE A 217 10.17 3.92 -7.40
CA PHE A 217 11.60 4.06 -7.27
C PHE A 217 11.99 4.93 -6.08
N VAL A 218 13.22 4.75 -5.61
CA VAL A 218 13.82 5.62 -4.60
C VAL A 218 14.85 6.55 -5.23
N TYR A 219 14.78 7.82 -4.84
CA TYR A 219 15.70 8.85 -5.30
C TYR A 219 15.89 9.92 -4.21
N GLY A 220 17.13 10.33 -3.96
CA GLY A 220 17.39 11.41 -2.99
C GLY A 220 16.92 11.13 -1.54
N GLY A 221 16.74 9.85 -1.17
CA GLY A 221 16.27 9.46 0.15
C GLY A 221 14.74 9.43 0.31
N LEU A 222 13.99 9.53 -0.80
CA LEU A 222 12.53 9.52 -0.81
C LEU A 222 12.01 8.47 -1.79
N LYS A 223 10.78 8.02 -1.56
CA LYS A 223 10.02 7.13 -2.45
C LYS A 223 9.23 7.96 -3.45
N TYR A 224 9.25 7.53 -4.70
CA TYR A 224 8.52 8.13 -5.81
C TYR A 224 7.71 7.07 -6.54
N GLU A 225 6.55 7.50 -7.01
CA GLU A 225 5.72 6.79 -7.98
C GLU A 225 5.63 7.65 -9.23
N ALA A 226 6.01 7.12 -10.39
CA ALA A 226 5.81 7.80 -11.67
C ALA A 226 4.93 6.97 -12.58
N VAL A 227 3.83 7.56 -13.02
CA VAL A 227 2.85 6.90 -13.89
C VAL A 227 3.00 7.39 -15.33
N PHE A 228 2.97 6.44 -16.25
CA PHE A 228 3.06 6.62 -17.68
C PHE A 228 1.82 6.06 -18.36
N ASP A 229 1.39 6.67 -19.46
CA ASP A 229 0.30 6.13 -20.28
C ASP A 229 0.78 4.96 -21.16
N SER A 230 -0.15 4.32 -21.87
CA SER A 230 0.11 3.21 -22.80
C SER A 230 1.12 3.52 -23.92
N SER A 231 1.42 4.79 -24.19
CA SER A 231 2.43 5.24 -25.16
C SER A 231 3.80 5.52 -24.52
N GLY A 232 3.91 5.33 -23.19
CA GLY A 232 5.10 5.60 -22.40
C GLY A 232 5.32 7.09 -22.13
N GLN A 233 4.29 7.92 -22.23
CA GLN A 233 4.38 9.34 -21.85
C GLN A 233 4.08 9.51 -20.37
N TRP A 234 4.88 10.31 -19.67
CA TRP A 234 4.68 10.65 -18.27
C TRP A 234 3.35 11.38 -18.06
N VAL A 235 2.58 10.93 -17.08
CA VAL A 235 1.29 11.48 -16.67
C VAL A 235 1.46 12.30 -15.40
N TYR A 236 2.01 11.67 -14.35
CA TYR A 236 2.28 12.33 -13.08
C TYR A 236 3.41 11.62 -12.31
N THR A 237 3.93 12.32 -11.32
CA THR A 237 4.79 11.77 -10.28
C THR A 237 4.26 12.20 -8.92
N LYS A 238 4.22 11.26 -7.99
CA LYS A 238 3.86 11.48 -6.60
C LYS A 238 5.04 11.07 -5.71
N THR A 239 5.24 11.79 -4.61
CA THR A 239 6.39 11.61 -3.72
C THR A 239 5.96 11.71 -2.28
N ASP A 240 6.31 10.70 -1.51
CA ASP A 240 6.17 10.68 -0.06
C ASP A 240 7.29 11.53 0.54
N LEU A 241 6.92 12.63 1.18
CA LEU A 241 7.84 13.53 1.87
C LEU A 241 8.01 13.10 3.33
N GLY A 242 7.07 12.32 3.87
CA GLY A 242 7.06 11.77 5.20
C GLY A 242 7.30 12.83 6.27
N ARG A 243 7.92 12.38 7.35
CA ARG A 243 8.38 13.24 8.45
C ARG A 243 9.46 14.26 8.05
N ASN A 244 9.98 14.20 6.82
CA ASN A 244 10.94 15.17 6.28
C ASN A 244 10.28 16.38 5.61
N TYR A 245 8.95 16.42 5.52
CA TYR A 245 8.19 17.46 4.82
C TYR A 245 8.64 18.89 5.16
N ALA A 246 8.90 19.19 6.44
CA ALA A 246 9.23 20.54 6.88
C ALA A 246 10.51 21.10 6.24
N ARG A 247 11.41 20.23 5.75
CA ARG A 247 12.64 20.63 5.04
C ARG A 247 12.47 20.64 3.52
N LEU A 248 11.49 19.91 2.99
CA LEU A 248 11.33 19.64 1.56
C LEU A 248 10.25 20.50 0.91
N VAL A 249 9.19 20.82 1.66
CA VAL A 249 8.08 21.65 1.21
C VAL A 249 8.52 23.12 1.11
N PRO A 250 8.13 23.85 0.05
CA PRO A 250 8.38 25.29 -0.09
C PRO A 250 7.83 26.12 1.08
N GLU A 251 8.58 27.15 1.48
CA GLU A 251 8.20 28.03 2.60
C GLU A 251 6.82 28.68 2.43
N VAL A 252 6.42 28.99 1.20
CA VAL A 252 5.10 29.58 0.90
C VAL A 252 3.95 28.63 1.24
N VAL A 253 4.13 27.34 0.99
CA VAL A 253 3.15 26.28 1.28
C VAL A 253 3.10 26.02 2.79
N LEU A 254 4.26 25.88 3.44
CA LEU A 254 4.33 25.71 4.90
C LEU A 254 3.73 26.91 5.65
N SER A 255 3.95 28.13 5.15
CA SER A 255 3.36 29.34 5.72
C SER A 255 1.83 29.38 5.56
N ALA A 256 1.31 28.93 4.42
CA ALA A 256 -0.13 28.82 4.20
C ALA A 256 -0.76 27.78 5.14
N LEU A 257 -0.14 26.59 5.24
CA LEU A 257 -0.57 25.53 6.15
C LEU A 257 -0.63 26.02 7.60
N THR A 258 0.51 26.49 8.12
CA THR A 258 0.65 26.90 9.53
C THR A 258 -0.12 28.18 9.87
N GLY A 259 -0.45 29.00 8.87
CA GLY A 259 -1.30 30.18 9.03
C GLY A 259 -2.78 29.83 9.27
N LYS A 260 -3.24 28.67 8.79
CA LYS A 260 -4.63 28.18 8.97
C LYS A 260 -4.71 27.10 10.06
N TYR A 261 -3.78 26.15 10.07
CA TYR A 261 -3.72 25.01 10.99
C TYR A 261 -2.53 25.18 11.93
N THR A 262 -2.80 25.59 13.17
CA THR A 262 -1.74 25.91 14.13
C THR A 262 -1.12 24.65 14.73
N THR A 263 0.19 24.64 14.92
CA THR A 263 0.95 23.49 15.47
C THR A 263 0.64 23.15 16.94
N GLY A 264 -0.14 23.99 17.62
CA GLY A 264 -0.65 23.71 18.97
C GLY A 264 -1.98 22.95 18.98
N GLU A 265 -2.65 22.86 17.84
CA GLU A 265 -3.93 22.17 17.65
C GLU A 265 -3.81 20.98 16.70
N TRP A 266 -3.00 21.12 15.65
CA TRP A 266 -2.82 20.13 14.59
C TRP A 266 -1.37 19.67 14.50
N ARG A 267 -1.16 18.39 14.24
CA ARG A 267 0.12 17.82 13.80
C ARG A 267 -0.03 17.34 12.37
N VAL A 268 1.02 17.51 11.58
CA VAL A 268 1.14 16.83 10.28
C VAL A 268 1.61 15.43 10.59
N ASP A 269 0.82 14.44 10.19
CA ASP A 269 1.21 13.04 10.32
C ASP A 269 2.03 12.61 9.11
N ASP A 270 1.49 12.87 7.91
CA ASP A 270 2.17 12.66 6.65
C ASP A 270 2.02 13.84 5.67
N ALA A 271 2.90 13.90 4.68
CA ALA A 271 2.82 14.85 3.60
C ALA A 271 3.35 14.29 2.29
N GLU A 272 2.68 14.66 1.21
CA GLU A 272 3.00 14.19 -0.13
C GLU A 272 3.13 15.37 -1.09
N GLU A 273 3.95 15.20 -2.12
CA GLU A 273 4.02 16.10 -3.28
C GLU A 273 3.43 15.40 -4.50
N PHE A 274 2.59 16.10 -5.24
CA PHE A 274 2.03 15.64 -6.51
C PHE A 274 2.40 16.59 -7.64
N LEU A 275 2.93 16.04 -8.73
CA LEU A 275 3.32 16.78 -9.92
C LEU A 275 2.74 16.11 -11.18
N SER A 276 2.06 16.90 -12.01
CA SER A 276 1.65 16.53 -13.36
C SER A 276 1.88 17.69 -14.34
N ALA A 277 1.51 17.50 -15.61
CA ALA A 277 1.56 18.58 -16.59
C ALA A 277 0.66 19.79 -16.24
N THR A 278 -0.38 19.59 -15.43
CA THR A 278 -1.38 20.62 -15.11
C THR A 278 -1.45 20.97 -13.63
N ASN A 279 -0.99 20.09 -12.74
CA ASN A 279 -1.11 20.24 -11.30
C ASN A 279 0.26 20.17 -10.63
N HIS A 280 0.45 21.01 -9.62
CA HIS A 280 1.56 20.90 -8.67
C HIS A 280 1.05 21.32 -7.30
N TYR A 281 0.91 20.36 -6.39
CA TYR A 281 0.36 20.57 -5.06
C TYR A 281 0.98 19.65 -4.02
N TYR A 282 0.71 19.97 -2.77
CA TYR A 282 1.08 19.20 -1.59
C TYR A 282 -0.19 18.76 -0.88
N CYS A 283 -0.21 17.51 -0.45
CA CYS A 283 -1.22 16.97 0.47
C CYS A 283 -0.59 16.90 1.86
N PHE A 284 -1.32 17.31 2.89
CA PHE A 284 -0.94 17.13 4.28
C PHE A 284 -2.06 16.41 5.00
N GLU A 285 -1.75 15.28 5.58
CA GLU A 285 -2.62 14.63 6.53
C GLU A 285 -2.42 15.25 7.90
N LEU A 286 -3.49 15.84 8.44
CA LEU A 286 -3.45 16.54 9.70
C LEU A 286 -4.24 15.80 10.75
N GLU A 287 -3.61 15.50 11.87
CA GLU A 287 -4.27 14.93 13.05
C GLU A 287 -4.39 15.97 14.16
N ARG A 288 -5.56 16.05 14.80
CA ARG A 288 -5.80 16.97 15.91
C ARG A 288 -5.18 16.45 17.21
N ILE A 289 -4.34 17.26 17.86
CA ILE A 289 -3.51 16.86 19.00
C ILE A 289 -4.32 16.50 20.27
N ARG A 290 -5.56 16.96 20.39
CA ARG A 290 -6.38 16.77 21.61
C ARG A 290 -7.79 16.25 21.36
N SER A 291 -8.07 15.71 20.18
CA SER A 291 -9.34 15.02 20.00
C SER A 291 -9.30 13.67 20.72
N ALA A 292 -10.42 13.27 21.33
CA ALA A 292 -10.61 11.92 21.83
C ALA A 292 -10.91 10.91 20.71
N TRP A 293 -11.26 11.42 19.52
CA TRP A 293 -11.56 10.71 18.28
C TRP A 293 -10.44 11.04 17.28
N ASP A 294 -10.05 10.13 16.37
CA ASP A 294 -9.02 10.43 15.35
C ASP A 294 -9.54 11.53 14.40
N ASP A 295 -9.50 12.80 14.83
CA ASP A 295 -9.84 13.95 14.00
C ASP A 295 -8.70 14.14 13.00
N GLU A 296 -8.83 13.48 11.86
CA GLU A 296 -7.90 13.56 10.75
C GLU A 296 -8.51 14.32 9.58
N THR A 297 -7.68 15.08 8.87
CA THR A 297 -8.13 15.78 7.67
C THR A 297 -7.00 15.97 6.67
N ASP A 298 -7.31 15.63 5.42
CA ASP A 298 -6.46 15.95 4.28
C ASP A 298 -6.57 17.42 3.90
N VAL A 299 -5.41 18.06 3.76
CA VAL A 299 -5.29 19.44 3.34
C VAL A 299 -4.46 19.56 2.08
N TYR A 300 -5.09 20.08 1.03
CA TYR A 300 -4.47 20.26 -0.27
C TYR A 300 -4.06 21.72 -0.49
N ILE A 301 -2.79 21.94 -0.80
CA ILE A 301 -2.22 23.27 -1.05
C ILE A 301 -1.40 23.24 -2.33
N SER A 302 -1.78 24.05 -3.31
CA SER A 302 -1.00 24.23 -4.54
C SER A 302 0.40 24.80 -4.25
N ALA A 303 1.35 24.59 -5.16
CA ALA A 303 2.75 25.01 -4.97
C ALA A 303 2.95 26.53 -4.77
N ASP A 304 1.96 27.36 -5.07
CA ASP A 304 1.98 28.81 -4.80
C ASP A 304 1.45 29.21 -3.41
N GLY A 305 1.00 28.23 -2.60
CA GLY A 305 0.45 28.44 -1.26
C GLY A 305 -1.07 28.62 -1.21
N THR A 306 -1.79 28.43 -2.32
CA THR A 306 -3.26 28.51 -2.33
C THR A 306 -3.89 27.18 -1.92
N PHE A 307 -4.82 27.21 -0.96
CA PHE A 307 -5.66 26.06 -0.61
C PHE A 307 -6.58 25.70 -1.77
N ILE A 308 -6.65 24.41 -2.08
CA ILE A 308 -7.47 23.85 -3.15
C ILE A 308 -8.35 22.74 -2.58
N ASP A 309 -9.47 22.45 -3.25
CA ASP A 309 -10.21 21.22 -2.99
C ASP A 309 -9.38 20.01 -3.44
N ARG A 310 -9.67 18.80 -2.91
CA ARG A 310 -9.02 17.55 -3.33
C ARG A 310 -8.97 17.47 -4.87
N PRO A 311 -7.77 17.55 -5.48
CA PRO A 311 -7.66 17.53 -6.93
C PRO A 311 -8.18 16.20 -7.46
N GLN A 312 -8.89 16.24 -8.59
CA GLN A 312 -9.08 15.03 -9.37
C GLN A 312 -7.73 14.71 -10.02
N ASN A 313 -7.19 13.53 -9.74
CA ASN A 313 -5.94 13.11 -10.38
C ASN A 313 -6.11 13.13 -11.91
N PRO A 314 -5.08 13.55 -12.66
CA PRO A 314 -5.15 13.60 -14.11
C PRO A 314 -5.52 12.21 -14.66
N ASP A 315 -6.65 12.15 -15.37
CA ASP A 315 -7.14 10.92 -16.00
C ASP A 315 -6.05 10.33 -16.91
N ILE A 316 -5.66 9.08 -16.66
CA ILE A 316 -5.00 8.25 -17.67
C ILE A 316 -6.07 8.01 -18.74
N SER A 317 -6.07 8.85 -19.78
CA SER A 317 -7.14 8.85 -20.79
C SER A 317 -7.12 7.56 -21.60
N GLY A 318 -7.88 6.56 -21.14
CA GLY A 318 -8.34 5.46 -21.98
C GLY A 318 -9.31 6.02 -23.03
N GLY A 319 -9.06 5.71 -24.30
CA GLY A 319 -9.97 6.05 -25.39
C GLY A 319 -11.42 5.71 -25.03
N GLU A 320 -12.32 6.67 -25.20
CA GLU A 320 -13.76 6.59 -24.91
C GLU A 320 -14.12 5.95 -23.54
N GLY A 321 -13.89 6.67 -22.45
CA GLY A 321 -14.64 6.45 -21.20
C GLY A 321 -13.86 6.35 -19.89
N GLY A 322 -12.59 6.77 -19.82
CA GLY A 322 -11.91 7.15 -18.56
C GLY A 322 -12.18 6.22 -17.36
N LYS A 323 -11.85 4.94 -17.46
CA LYS A 323 -11.93 4.01 -16.33
C LYS A 323 -10.57 3.89 -15.66
N VAL A 324 -10.53 4.12 -14.35
CA VAL A 324 -9.38 3.75 -13.51
C VAL A 324 -9.18 2.24 -13.65
N PRO A 325 -7.97 1.79 -14.02
CA PRO A 325 -7.67 0.38 -14.19
C PRO A 325 -7.73 -0.36 -12.85
N VAL A 326 -8.46 -1.49 -12.85
CA VAL A 326 -8.70 -2.37 -11.71
C VAL A 326 -8.76 -3.81 -12.26
N ALA A 327 -8.27 -4.78 -11.50
CA ALA A 327 -8.31 -6.20 -11.88
C ALA A 327 -9.76 -6.68 -12.15
N GLU A 328 -9.93 -7.62 -13.08
CA GLU A 328 -11.24 -8.02 -13.59
C GLU A 328 -12.12 -8.69 -12.52
N ASP A 329 -11.50 -9.46 -11.64
CA ASP A 329 -12.14 -10.11 -10.49
C ASP A 329 -12.63 -9.09 -9.46
N LEU A 330 -11.83 -8.07 -9.15
CA LEU A 330 -12.21 -6.97 -8.27
C LEU A 330 -13.33 -6.12 -8.88
N LEU A 331 -13.27 -5.82 -10.19
CA LEU A 331 -14.34 -5.16 -10.92
C LEU A 331 -15.63 -5.99 -10.89
N THR A 332 -15.51 -7.30 -11.04
CA THR A 332 -16.65 -8.22 -10.96
C THR A 332 -17.29 -8.19 -9.57
N PHE A 333 -16.48 -8.20 -8.51
CA PHE A 333 -16.98 -8.03 -7.15
C PHE A 333 -17.71 -6.70 -6.97
N ILE A 334 -17.10 -5.59 -7.39
CA ILE A 334 -17.67 -4.24 -7.28
C ILE A 334 -19.00 -4.17 -8.02
N GLU A 335 -19.09 -4.66 -9.25
CA GLU A 335 -20.35 -4.65 -10.01
C GLU A 335 -21.43 -5.52 -9.37
N GLN A 336 -21.06 -6.64 -8.75
CA GLN A 336 -22.02 -7.50 -8.04
C GLN A 336 -22.54 -6.86 -6.75
N LYS A 337 -21.66 -6.21 -5.97
CA LYS A 337 -22.01 -5.63 -4.66
C LYS A 337 -22.60 -4.22 -4.78
N TYR A 338 -22.08 -3.43 -5.72
CA TYR A 338 -22.40 -2.03 -5.97
C TYR A 338 -22.80 -1.82 -7.43
N ASN A 339 -23.86 -2.50 -7.86
CA ASN A 339 -24.32 -2.51 -9.25
C ASN A 339 -24.54 -1.09 -9.81
N GLY A 340 -23.83 -0.75 -10.88
CA GLY A 340 -23.84 0.59 -11.48
C GLY A 340 -22.85 1.58 -10.86
N ALA A 341 -21.94 1.11 -10.00
CA ALA A 341 -20.81 1.89 -9.53
C ALA A 341 -19.86 2.27 -10.66
N VAL A 342 -19.22 3.41 -10.50
CA VAL A 342 -18.13 3.86 -11.39
C VAL A 342 -16.87 3.96 -10.56
N VAL A 343 -15.81 3.25 -10.95
CA VAL A 343 -14.49 3.40 -10.33
C VAL A 343 -13.93 4.77 -10.70
N ILE A 344 -13.51 5.51 -9.67
CA ILE A 344 -12.97 6.88 -9.79
C ILE A 344 -11.60 7.03 -9.14
N GLY A 345 -11.10 6.01 -8.44
CA GLY A 345 -9.76 6.01 -7.85
C GLY A 345 -9.36 4.62 -7.38
N LYS A 346 -8.05 4.44 -7.21
CA LYS A 346 -7.41 3.25 -6.65
C LYS A 346 -6.17 3.73 -5.91
N GLU A 347 -6.00 3.31 -4.67
CA GLU A 347 -4.80 3.54 -3.85
C GLU A 347 -4.60 2.35 -2.90
N TYR A 348 -3.40 2.17 -2.36
CA TYR A 348 -3.21 1.31 -1.20
C TYR A 348 -3.13 2.16 0.06
N ASP A 349 -3.80 1.71 1.10
CA ASP A 349 -3.74 2.31 2.42
C ASP A 349 -3.71 1.20 3.47
N ASP A 350 -2.81 1.32 4.45
CA ASP A 350 -2.61 0.33 5.51
C ASP A 350 -2.48 -1.13 5.01
N GLY A 351 -1.83 -1.33 3.86
CA GLY A 351 -1.66 -2.63 3.20
C GLY A 351 -2.93 -3.22 2.56
N LEU A 352 -4.02 -2.44 2.49
CA LEU A 352 -5.24 -2.79 1.77
C LEU A 352 -5.30 -2.03 0.44
N LEU A 353 -5.76 -2.71 -0.60
CA LEU A 353 -6.13 -2.08 -1.86
C LEU A 353 -7.48 -1.38 -1.70
N GLU A 354 -7.50 -0.06 -1.78
CA GLU A 354 -8.70 0.76 -1.74
C GLU A 354 -9.15 1.17 -3.13
N ILE A 355 -10.35 0.77 -3.51
CA ILE A 355 -10.98 1.17 -4.77
C ILE A 355 -12.06 2.19 -4.47
N LYS A 356 -11.82 3.44 -4.88
CA LYS A 356 -12.81 4.52 -4.76
C LYS A 356 -13.84 4.39 -5.86
N ILE A 357 -15.10 4.25 -5.47
CA ILE A 357 -16.23 4.15 -6.37
C ILE A 357 -17.24 5.27 -6.13
N LYS A 358 -17.85 5.74 -7.20
CA LYS A 358 -19.08 6.54 -7.14
C LYS A 358 -20.28 5.60 -7.30
N HIS A 359 -21.11 5.50 -6.27
CA HIS A 359 -22.29 4.62 -6.25
C HIS A 359 -23.45 5.30 -5.51
N ASP A 360 -24.64 5.37 -6.13
CA ASP A 360 -25.84 6.01 -5.57
C ASP A 360 -25.64 7.46 -5.08
N GLY A 361 -24.73 8.20 -5.72
CA GLY A 361 -24.41 9.59 -5.36
C GLY A 361 -23.46 9.73 -4.18
N LEU A 362 -22.96 8.63 -3.63
CA LEU A 362 -21.93 8.58 -2.61
C LEU A 362 -20.58 8.22 -3.22
N ILE A 363 -19.51 8.64 -2.55
CA ILE A 363 -18.17 8.10 -2.78
C ILE A 363 -17.95 7.02 -1.72
N LYS A 364 -17.48 5.85 -2.14
CA LYS A 364 -17.17 4.74 -1.26
C LYS A 364 -15.76 4.25 -1.50
N GLU A 365 -15.10 3.82 -0.44
CA GLU A 365 -13.77 3.22 -0.46
C GLU A 365 -13.92 1.73 -0.21
N VAL A 366 -13.79 0.92 -1.27
CA VAL A 366 -13.93 -0.54 -1.20
C VAL A 366 -12.55 -1.15 -0.99
N LYS A 367 -12.30 -1.71 0.19
CA LYS A 367 -10.99 -2.17 0.64
C LYS A 367 -10.83 -3.69 0.45
N PHE A 368 -9.71 -4.13 -0.13
CA PHE A 368 -9.34 -5.53 -0.35
C PHE A 368 -7.98 -5.84 0.27
N ASN A 369 -7.77 -7.05 0.79
CA ASN A 369 -6.46 -7.47 1.29
C ASN A 369 -5.54 -7.97 0.16
N GLY A 370 -4.30 -8.36 0.49
CA GLY A 370 -3.33 -8.92 -0.46
C GLY A 370 -3.77 -10.20 -1.18
N ARG A 371 -4.86 -10.84 -0.73
CA ARG A 371 -5.50 -12.01 -1.38
C ARG A 371 -6.70 -11.63 -2.26
N SER A 372 -6.89 -10.33 -2.54
CA SER A 372 -8.05 -9.81 -3.28
C SER A 372 -9.40 -10.11 -2.61
N GLU A 373 -9.40 -10.37 -1.30
CA GLU A 373 -10.63 -10.58 -0.54
C GLU A 373 -11.16 -9.24 -0.03
N TRP A 374 -12.46 -8.99 -0.19
CA TRP A 374 -13.08 -7.78 0.34
C TRP A 374 -13.07 -7.77 1.88
N VAL A 375 -12.48 -6.73 2.45
CA VAL A 375 -12.30 -6.54 3.90
C VAL A 375 -13.35 -5.58 4.45
N GLU A 376 -13.54 -4.44 3.81
CA GLU A 376 -14.40 -3.36 4.30
C GLU A 376 -14.85 -2.47 3.14
N THR A 377 -15.98 -1.79 3.30
CA THR A 377 -16.27 -0.58 2.52
C THR A 377 -16.67 0.55 3.44
N GLU A 378 -16.05 1.70 3.25
CA GLU A 378 -16.24 2.91 4.06
C GLU A 378 -16.87 4.04 3.23
N TYR A 379 -17.80 4.78 3.82
CA TYR A 379 -18.40 5.98 3.22
C TYR A 379 -19.24 6.80 4.20
N ASP A 380 -19.37 8.08 3.90
CA ASP A 380 -20.24 9.00 4.64
C ASP A 380 -21.71 8.96 4.20
N LEU A 381 -22.60 9.24 5.14
CA LEU A 381 -23.99 9.58 4.90
C LEU A 381 -24.24 11.07 5.18
N TYR A 382 -24.72 11.78 4.18
CA TYR A 382 -25.05 13.20 4.32
C TYR A 382 -26.50 13.47 4.72
N SER A 383 -27.31 12.42 4.90
CA SER A 383 -28.71 12.54 5.28
C SER A 383 -29.09 11.54 6.35
N TYR A 384 -29.66 12.04 7.45
CA TYR A 384 -30.20 11.21 8.51
C TYR A 384 -31.23 10.20 8.00
N ASP A 385 -32.02 10.56 6.99
CA ASP A 385 -33.06 9.70 6.47
C ASP A 385 -32.50 8.53 5.65
N ALA A 386 -31.20 8.57 5.30
CA ALA A 386 -30.48 7.45 4.70
C ALA A 386 -30.14 6.36 5.72
N LEU A 387 -30.15 6.66 7.04
CA LEU A 387 -29.94 5.65 8.07
C LEU A 387 -31.06 4.60 8.08
N PRO A 388 -30.74 3.31 8.27
CA PRO A 388 -31.73 2.27 8.44
C PRO A 388 -32.71 2.60 9.57
N GLN A 389 -33.96 2.17 9.42
CA GLN A 389 -35.00 2.43 10.42
C GLN A 389 -34.61 1.92 11.82
N ALA A 390 -33.93 0.77 11.90
CA ALA A 390 -33.47 0.21 13.17
C ALA A 390 -32.45 1.11 13.87
N VAL A 391 -31.50 1.67 13.12
CA VAL A 391 -30.47 2.60 13.63
C VAL A 391 -31.14 3.89 14.12
N ARG A 392 -32.05 4.47 13.32
CA ARG A 392 -32.80 5.67 13.70
C ARG A 392 -33.64 5.45 14.96
N ALA A 393 -34.32 4.31 15.07
CA ALA A 393 -35.12 4.00 16.25
C ALA A 393 -34.26 3.92 17.53
N THR A 394 -33.03 3.43 17.43
CA THR A 394 -32.09 3.38 18.56
C THR A 394 -31.60 4.77 18.97
N LEU A 395 -31.27 5.62 18.00
CA LEU A 395 -30.94 7.03 18.27
C LEU A 395 -32.12 7.79 18.90
N GLU A 396 -33.32 7.65 18.34
CA GLU A 396 -34.52 8.34 18.82
C GLU A 396 -35.02 7.85 20.18
N ALA A 397 -34.64 6.63 20.59
CA ALA A 397 -34.92 6.11 21.93
C ALA A 397 -34.05 6.78 23.01
N ASP A 398 -32.93 7.40 22.62
CA ASP A 398 -32.07 8.13 23.53
C ASP A 398 -32.59 9.55 23.78
N LYS A 399 -32.89 9.85 25.04
CA LYS A 399 -33.36 11.16 25.49
C LYS A 399 -32.37 12.30 25.22
N ASP A 400 -31.08 11.98 25.09
CA ASP A 400 -30.01 12.96 24.92
C ASP A 400 -29.67 13.17 23.43
N PHE A 401 -30.17 12.31 22.53
CA PHE A 401 -29.97 12.43 21.08
C PHE A 401 -30.57 13.72 20.53
N ARG A 402 -29.80 14.42 19.69
CA ARG A 402 -30.23 15.63 18.98
C ARG A 402 -29.81 15.53 17.53
N LYS A 403 -30.75 15.78 16.62
CA LYS A 403 -30.48 15.82 15.18
C LYS A 403 -29.86 17.17 14.77
N VAL A 404 -28.62 17.40 15.16
CA VAL A 404 -27.85 18.64 14.90
C VAL A 404 -26.40 18.27 14.60
N ASN A 405 -25.74 18.99 13.68
CA ASN A 405 -24.31 18.83 13.33
C ASN A 405 -23.84 17.37 13.40
N MET A 406 -24.44 16.52 12.55
CA MET A 406 -24.16 15.09 12.59
C MET A 406 -23.16 14.75 11.50
N GLU A 407 -22.11 14.06 11.90
CA GLU A 407 -21.22 13.33 11.00
C GLU A 407 -21.58 11.85 11.10
N MET A 408 -21.81 11.23 9.95
CA MET A 408 -22.34 9.87 9.89
C MET A 408 -21.51 9.08 8.91
N GLU A 409 -20.85 8.06 9.44
CA GLU A 409 -19.96 7.19 8.71
C GLU A 409 -20.52 5.76 8.73
N VAL A 410 -20.35 5.04 7.62
CA VAL A 410 -20.77 3.65 7.46
C VAL A 410 -19.57 2.80 7.13
N LYS A 411 -19.36 1.74 7.92
CA LYS A 411 -18.40 0.67 7.61
C LYS A 411 -19.14 -0.64 7.37
N GLU A 412 -19.15 -1.09 6.12
CA GLU A 412 -19.67 -2.39 5.71
C GLU A 412 -18.55 -3.44 5.85
N LYS A 413 -18.77 -4.50 6.64
CA LYS A 413 -17.83 -5.63 6.79
C LYS A 413 -18.50 -6.94 6.38
N PRO A 414 -17.71 -8.02 6.13
CA PRO A 414 -18.27 -9.35 5.90
C PRO A 414 -19.20 -9.85 7.02
N SER A 415 -18.99 -9.42 8.26
CA SER A 415 -19.74 -9.86 9.44
C SER A 415 -20.97 -9.02 9.78
N ASP A 416 -20.91 -7.70 9.60
CA ASP A 416 -21.99 -6.76 9.94
C ASP A 416 -21.78 -5.40 9.23
N THR A 417 -22.76 -4.49 9.29
CA THR A 417 -22.59 -3.08 8.92
C THR A 417 -22.69 -2.21 10.16
N ILE A 418 -21.70 -1.35 10.37
CA ILE A 418 -21.60 -0.45 11.50
C ILE A 418 -21.87 0.98 11.03
N TYR A 419 -22.64 1.70 11.84
CA TYR A 419 -22.93 3.11 11.67
C TYR A 419 -22.33 3.86 12.85
N THR A 420 -21.39 4.77 12.56
CA THR A 420 -20.85 5.72 13.52
C THR A 420 -21.59 7.04 13.31
N ILE A 421 -22.21 7.56 14.37
CA ILE A 421 -22.92 8.84 14.34
C ILE A 421 -22.31 9.72 15.42
N GLU A 422 -21.59 10.73 14.97
CA GLU A 422 -21.05 11.79 15.81
C GLU A 422 -21.98 12.99 15.77
N ILE A 423 -22.19 13.58 16.95
CA ILE A 423 -23.10 14.71 17.12
C ILE A 423 -22.38 15.76 17.94
N GLU A 424 -22.04 16.86 17.27
CA GLU A 424 -21.44 18.00 17.94
C GLU A 424 -22.54 18.98 18.39
N THR A 425 -22.50 19.36 19.66
CA THR A 425 -23.29 20.48 20.18
C THR A 425 -22.36 21.46 20.90
N ALA A 426 -22.84 22.68 21.12
CA ALA A 426 -22.07 23.72 21.83
C ALA A 426 -21.66 23.35 23.29
N ARG A 427 -21.98 22.16 23.80
CA ARG A 427 -21.71 21.72 25.17
C ARG A 427 -21.18 20.30 25.29
N MET A 428 -21.28 19.49 24.23
CA MET A 428 -20.90 18.08 24.24
C MET A 428 -20.74 17.61 22.81
N GLU A 429 -19.79 16.70 22.65
CA GLU A 429 -19.64 15.81 21.51
C GLU A 429 -20.01 14.41 21.98
N VAL A 430 -20.83 13.72 21.20
CA VAL A 430 -21.29 12.37 21.52
C VAL A 430 -21.22 11.50 20.29
N GLN A 431 -20.58 10.34 20.44
CA GLN A 431 -20.47 9.34 19.39
C GLN A 431 -21.35 8.14 19.72
N TYR A 432 -22.10 7.69 18.71
CA TYR A 432 -22.93 6.49 18.75
C TYR A 432 -22.38 5.46 17.75
N VAL A 433 -22.13 4.24 18.21
CA VAL A 433 -21.78 3.12 17.33
C VAL A 433 -22.90 2.09 17.36
N ILE A 434 -23.58 1.93 16.23
CA ILE A 434 -24.81 1.12 16.12
C ILE A 434 -24.65 0.15 14.94
N ASN A 435 -25.00 -1.12 15.11
CA ASN A 435 -25.00 -2.05 13.98
C ASN A 435 -26.29 -2.02 13.14
N ALA A 436 -26.29 -2.71 12.01
CA ALA A 436 -27.43 -2.73 11.07
C ALA A 436 -28.75 -3.21 11.69
N ALA A 437 -28.68 -4.06 12.72
CA ALA A 437 -29.85 -4.53 13.46
C ALA A 437 -30.42 -3.50 14.45
N GLY A 438 -29.79 -2.33 14.59
CA GLY A 438 -30.15 -1.29 15.55
C GLY A 438 -29.61 -1.55 16.95
N THR A 439 -28.63 -2.44 17.13
CA THR A 439 -28.02 -2.67 18.44
C THR A 439 -26.99 -1.59 18.73
N LEU A 440 -27.16 -0.85 19.82
CA LEU A 440 -26.15 0.08 20.31
C LEU A 440 -24.96 -0.73 20.84
N LEU A 441 -23.85 -0.67 20.13
CA LEU A 441 -22.61 -1.35 20.50
C LEU A 441 -21.80 -0.50 21.48
N HIS A 442 -21.78 0.81 21.23
CA HIS A 442 -21.02 1.77 22.02
C HIS A 442 -21.67 3.15 22.01
N LYS A 443 -21.50 3.89 23.10
CA LYS A 443 -21.88 5.30 23.23
C LYS A 443 -20.94 5.98 24.19
N GLU A 444 -20.37 7.09 23.75
CA GLU A 444 -19.40 7.85 24.54
C GLU A 444 -19.55 9.36 24.32
N TYR A 445 -19.08 10.11 25.31
CA TYR A 445 -19.03 11.56 25.29
C TYR A 445 -17.57 11.97 25.36
N ASP A 446 -17.18 13.00 24.62
CA ASP A 446 -15.91 13.68 24.87
C ASP A 446 -16.07 14.67 26.05
N ASP A 447 -15.11 14.68 26.98
CA ASP A 447 -15.14 15.38 28.28
C ASP A 447 -14.30 16.68 28.27
#